data_AF-A0A957JK72-F1
#
_entry.id   AF-A0A957JK72-F1
#
_cell.length_a   1.000
_cell.length_b   1.000
_cell.length_c   1.000
_cell.angle_alpha   90.00
_cell.angle_beta   90.00
_cell.angle_gamma   90.00
#
_symmetry.space_group_name_H-M   'P 1'
#
loop_
_entity.id
_entity.type
_entity.pdbx_description
1 polymer ?
#
loop_
_entity_poly.entity_id
_entity_poly.type
_entity_poly.pdbx_seq_one_letter_code
_entity_poly.pdbx_strand_id
1 'polypeptide(L)'
;MRKRLERLTFHANKAHVLPVVSGIPWLGFVVYPTHRRLKQRNVAQFRRRLQENISRYQAGGISFAELDASVQGWINHVRYGDTWGLRRHLFRTHPL
;
A
#
# COMPACT_ATOMS: atom_id res chain seq x y z
N MET A 1 22.96 13.51 34.34
CA MET A 1 23.03 13.09 32.92
C MET A 1 22.54 14.24 32.04
N ARG A 2 23.41 14.79 31.18
CA ARG A 2 23.08 15.90 30.25
C ARG A 2 22.48 15.28 28.98
N LYS A 3 21.20 15.52 28.69
CA LYS A 3 20.56 15.10 27.42
C LYS A 3 21.32 15.76 26.27
N ARG A 4 22.01 14.98 25.45
CA ARG A 4 22.57 15.43 24.17
C ARG A 4 21.37 15.74 23.27
N LEU A 5 21.11 17.01 22.99
CA LEU A 5 20.08 17.40 22.03
C LEU A 5 20.58 17.01 20.64
N GLU A 6 20.03 15.95 20.07
CA GLU A 6 20.28 15.61 18.67
C GLU A 6 19.70 16.71 17.78
N ARG A 7 20.53 17.25 16.87
CA ARG A 7 20.17 18.35 15.96
C ARG A 7 19.38 17.83 14.76
N LEU A 8 18.22 17.23 15.00
CA LEU A 8 17.34 16.78 13.92
C LEU A 8 16.72 17.99 13.21
N THR A 9 16.75 17.97 11.88
CA THR A 9 16.13 18.98 11.03
C THR A 9 15.05 18.33 10.16
N PHE A 10 14.02 19.08 9.81
CA PHE A 10 12.98 18.59 8.92
C PHE A 10 13.50 18.44 7.50
N HIS A 11 13.03 17.40 6.81
CA HIS A 11 13.24 17.26 5.38
C HIS A 11 12.43 18.33 4.64
N ALA A 12 13.12 19.34 4.09
CA ALA A 12 12.51 20.51 3.45
C ALA A 12 11.46 20.17 2.37
N ASN A 13 11.66 19.06 1.64
CA ASN A 13 10.77 18.62 0.55
C ASN A 13 9.69 17.60 0.97
N LYS A 14 9.54 17.33 2.27
CA LYS A 14 8.59 16.33 2.79
C LYS A 14 7.68 16.89 3.87
N ALA A 15 8.14 17.90 4.61
CA ALA A 15 7.39 18.53 5.69
C ALA A 15 6.78 19.85 5.20
N HIS A 16 5.60 19.77 4.59
CA HIS A 16 4.85 20.93 4.12
C HIS A 16 3.52 21.06 4.88
N VAL A 17 3.15 22.29 5.23
CA VAL A 17 1.80 22.59 5.72
C VAL A 17 0.86 22.59 4.52
N LEU A 18 -0.14 21.73 4.56
CA LEU A 18 -1.10 21.54 3.48
C LEU A 18 -2.52 21.54 4.07
N PRO A 19 -3.52 22.13 3.38
CA PRO A 19 -4.91 21.99 3.77
C PRO A 19 -5.31 20.51 3.81
N VAL A 20 -6.03 20.08 4.85
CA VAL A 20 -6.47 18.68 5.00
C VAL A 20 -7.36 18.20 3.85
N VAL A 21 -8.08 19.13 3.21
CA VAL A 21 -8.95 18.88 2.05
C VAL A 21 -8.16 18.43 0.82
N SER A 22 -6.87 18.78 0.72
CA SER A 22 -5.98 18.35 -0.36
C SER A 22 -5.53 16.90 -0.21
N GLY A 23 -5.74 16.31 0.97
CA GLY A 23 -5.33 14.95 1.30
C GLY A 23 -3.87 14.87 1.74
N ILE A 24 -3.60 14.15 2.82
CA ILE A 24 -2.27 14.03 3.41
C ILE A 24 -1.69 12.65 3.05
N PRO A 25 -0.52 12.59 2.39
CA PRO A 25 0.11 11.32 2.06
C PRO A 25 0.67 10.63 3.33
N TRP A 26 0.11 9.49 3.73
CA TRP A 26 0.50 8.79 4.96
C TRP A 26 0.50 7.26 4.78
N LEU A 27 1.61 6.60 5.13
CA LEU A 27 1.77 5.12 5.16
C LEU A 27 1.16 4.36 3.96
N GLY A 28 1.30 4.91 2.76
CA GLY A 28 0.79 4.28 1.53
C GLY A 28 -0.61 4.72 1.09
N PHE A 29 -1.27 5.56 1.87
CA PHE A 29 -2.56 6.18 1.59
C PHE A 29 -2.42 7.68 1.31
N VAL A 30 -3.49 8.27 0.80
CA VAL A 30 -3.81 9.70 0.87
C VAL A 30 -5.02 9.81 1.79
N VAL A 31 -4.84 10.50 2.92
CA VAL A 31 -5.84 10.61 3.99
C VAL A 31 -6.60 11.92 3.83
N TYR A 32 -7.91 11.83 3.70
CA TYR A 32 -8.84 12.95 3.71
C TYR A 32 -9.65 12.96 5.02
N PRO A 33 -10.34 14.07 5.34
CA PRO A 33 -11.22 14.11 6.52
C PRO A 33 -12.30 13.03 6.53
N THR A 34 -12.82 12.65 5.35
CA THR A 34 -13.96 11.72 5.23
C THR A 34 -13.58 10.31 4.79
N HIS A 35 -12.41 10.12 4.17
CA HIS A 35 -12.03 8.85 3.57
C HIS A 35 -10.51 8.73 3.39
N ARG A 36 -10.04 7.54 3.01
CA ARG A 36 -8.63 7.30 2.68
C ARG A 36 -8.53 6.63 1.32
N ARG A 37 -7.73 7.19 0.41
CA ARG A 37 -7.45 6.57 -0.89
C ARG A 37 -6.11 5.85 -0.85
N LEU A 38 -5.97 4.73 -1.56
CA LEU A 38 -4.69 4.07 -1.71
C LEU A 38 -3.83 4.82 -2.74
N LYS A 39 -2.53 5.02 -2.48
CA LYS A 39 -1.64 5.61 -3.47
C LYS A 39 -1.51 4.70 -4.70
N GLN A 40 -1.57 5.28 -5.90
CA GLN A 40 -1.43 4.56 -7.17
C GLN A 40 -0.17 3.67 -7.21
N ARG A 41 0.96 4.15 -6.68
CA ARG A 41 2.21 3.38 -6.63
C ARG A 41 2.09 2.05 -5.87
N ASN A 42 1.25 1.99 -4.82
CA ASN A 42 1.01 0.75 -4.08
C ASN A 42 0.20 -0.25 -4.92
N VAL A 43 -0.75 0.25 -5.72
CA VAL A 43 -1.51 -0.59 -6.67
C VAL A 43 -0.57 -1.16 -7.73
N ALA A 44 0.25 -0.31 -8.34
CA ALA A 44 1.20 -0.73 -9.37
C ALA A 44 2.18 -1.78 -8.83
N GLN A 45 2.76 -1.55 -7.64
CA GLN A 45 3.68 -2.50 -7.02
C GLN A 45 3.01 -3.83 -6.71
N PHE A 46 1.79 -3.81 -6.15
CA PHE A 46 1.08 -5.05 -5.84
C PHE A 46 0.70 -5.83 -7.10
N ARG A 47 0.25 -5.16 -8.16
CA ARG A 47 -0.08 -5.82 -9.44
C ARG A 47 1.11 -6.57 -10.02
N ARG A 48 2.30 -5.96 -10.03
CA ARG A 48 3.53 -6.63 -10.48
C ARG A 48 3.85 -7.85 -9.62
N ARG A 49 3.83 -7.67 -8.29
CA ARG A 49 4.11 -8.77 -7.34
C ARG A 49 3.10 -9.93 -7.48
N LEU A 50 1.83 -9.61 -7.71
CA LEU A 50 0.79 -10.60 -7.91
C LEU A 50 1.06 -11.42 -9.18
N GLN A 51 1.40 -10.76 -10.29
CA GLN A 51 1.75 -11.43 -11.54
C GLN A 51 2.98 -12.33 -11.38
N GLU A 52 4.04 -11.82 -10.74
CA GLU A 52 5.25 -12.59 -10.44
C GLU A 52 4.94 -13.83 -9.58
N ASN A 53 4.12 -13.68 -8.53
CA ASN A 53 3.75 -14.80 -7.66
C ASN A 53 2.87 -15.83 -8.37
N ILE A 54 1.94 -15.39 -9.24
CA ILE A 54 1.14 -16.31 -10.07
C ILE A 54 2.06 -17.13 -10.98
N SER A 55 3.01 -16.50 -11.67
CA SER A 55 3.98 -17.20 -12.52
C SER A 55 4.82 -18.20 -11.71
N ARG A 56 5.27 -17.81 -10.50
CA ARG A 56 6.02 -18.71 -9.61
C ARG A 56 5.18 -19.88 -9.12
N TYR A 57 3.91 -19.65 -8.80
CA TYR A 57 2.98 -20.70 -8.39
C TYR A 57 2.73 -21.70 -9.52
N GLN A 58 2.48 -21.21 -10.74
CA GLN A 58 2.29 -22.05 -11.93
C GLN A 58 3.53 -22.88 -12.27
N ALA A 59 4.73 -22.35 -12.00
CA ALA A 59 5.99 -23.06 -12.15
C ALA A 59 6.34 -24.00 -10.96
N GLY A 60 5.47 -24.10 -9.94
CA GLY A 60 5.71 -24.90 -8.73
C GLY A 60 6.76 -24.32 -7.77
N GLY A 61 7.19 -23.07 -7.97
CA GLY A 61 8.21 -22.39 -7.17
C GLY A 61 7.70 -21.73 -5.88
N ILE A 62 6.38 -21.67 -5.68
CA ILE A 62 5.72 -21.39 -4.40
C ILE A 62 4.47 -22.24 -4.29
N SER A 63 4.07 -22.53 -3.06
CA SER A 63 2.78 -23.15 -2.75
C SER A 63 1.62 -22.17 -2.94
N PHE A 64 0.40 -22.70 -3.08
CA PHE A 64 -0.81 -21.89 -3.06
C PHE A 64 -0.96 -21.10 -1.75
N ALA A 65 -0.56 -21.69 -0.61
CA ALA A 65 -0.61 -21.04 0.69
C ALA A 65 0.27 -19.78 0.75
N GLU A 66 1.46 -19.81 0.13
CA GLU A 66 2.33 -18.63 0.04
C GLU A 66 1.75 -17.55 -0.87
N LEU A 67 1.13 -17.94 -1.99
CA LEU A 67 0.43 -17.02 -2.89
C LEU A 67 -0.75 -16.34 -2.15
N ASP A 68 -1.61 -17.13 -1.51
CA ASP A 68 -2.76 -16.62 -0.75
C ASP A 68 -2.29 -15.71 0.40
N ALA A 69 -1.28 -16.11 1.19
CA ALA A 69 -0.75 -15.26 2.26
C ALA A 69 -0.26 -13.89 1.75
N SER A 70 0.36 -13.83 0.56
CA SER A 70 0.77 -12.57 -0.06
C SER A 70 -0.41 -11.68 -0.45
N VAL A 71 -1.48 -12.29 -0.96
CA VAL A 71 -2.73 -11.63 -1.32
C VAL A 71 -3.46 -11.12 -0.07
N GLN A 72 -3.64 -11.97 0.94
CA GLN A 72 -4.27 -11.63 2.21
C GLN A 72 -3.51 -10.52 2.93
N GLY A 73 -2.18 -10.56 2.94
CA GLY A 73 -1.35 -9.51 3.53
C GLY A 73 -1.59 -8.14 2.88
N TRP A 74 -1.73 -8.09 1.55
CA TRP A 74 -2.07 -6.85 0.86
C TRP A 74 -3.50 -6.40 1.12
N ILE A 75 -4.48 -7.32 1.07
CA ILE A 75 -5.89 -7.03 1.39
C ILE A 75 -5.99 -6.42 2.81
N ASN A 76 -5.31 -7.01 3.79
CA ASN A 76 -5.30 -6.55 5.16
C ASN A 76 -4.69 -5.15 5.34
N HIS A 77 -3.73 -4.77 4.51
CA HIS A 77 -3.24 -3.40 4.47
C HIS A 77 -4.29 -2.47 3.83
N VAL A 78 -4.76 -2.79 2.63
CA VAL A 78 -5.58 -1.84 1.83
C VAL A 78 -7.02 -1.72 2.29
N ARG A 79 -7.54 -2.66 3.09
CA ARG A 79 -8.90 -2.62 3.67
C ARG A 79 -9.14 -1.40 4.56
N TYR A 80 -8.08 -0.77 5.07
CA TYR A 80 -8.21 0.46 5.87
C TYR A 80 -8.47 1.70 5.02
N GLY A 81 -8.44 1.61 3.69
CA GLY A 81 -8.87 2.67 2.78
C GLY A 81 -10.14 2.32 2.02
N ASP A 82 -10.69 3.32 1.34
CA ASP A 82 -11.77 3.18 0.37
C ASP A 82 -11.24 2.49 -0.89
N THR A 83 -11.12 1.17 -0.80
CA THR A 83 -10.49 0.32 -1.81
C THR A 83 -11.40 -0.81 -2.28
N TRP A 84 -12.67 -0.83 -1.87
CA TRP A 84 -13.56 -1.93 -2.21
C TRP A 84 -13.76 -2.08 -3.72
N GLY A 85 -14.06 -0.97 -4.42
CA GLY A 85 -14.16 -0.96 -5.89
C GLY A 85 -12.85 -1.37 -6.57
N LEU A 86 -11.71 -0.87 -6.06
CA LEU A 86 -10.39 -1.22 -6.55
C LEU A 86 -10.09 -2.73 -6.41
N ARG A 87 -10.34 -3.30 -5.23
CA ARG A 87 -10.11 -4.73 -4.95
C ARG A 87 -10.97 -5.61 -5.87
N ARG A 88 -12.27 -5.30 -6.01
CA ARG A 88 -13.15 -6.03 -6.93
C ARG A 88 -12.65 -5.99 -8.37
N HIS A 89 -12.23 -4.81 -8.86
CA HIS A 89 -11.70 -4.68 -10.21
C HIS A 89 -10.40 -5.49 -10.40
N LEU A 90 -9.48 -5.40 -9.44
CA LEU A 90 -8.18 -6.05 -9.51
C LEU A 90 -8.33 -7.58 -9.55
N PHE A 91 -9.12 -8.17 -8.66
CA PHE A 91 -9.29 -9.63 -8.61
C PHE A 91 -10.16 -10.17 -9.75
N ARG A 92 -11.07 -9.38 -10.31
CA ARG A 92 -11.79 -9.77 -11.53
C ARG A 92 -10.88 -9.88 -12.76
N THR A 93 -9.85 -9.04 -12.83
CA THR A 93 -8.90 -9.02 -13.96
C THR A 93 -7.74 -10.01 -13.80
N HIS A 94 -7.58 -10.60 -12.62
CA HIS A 94 -6.55 -11.60 -12.32
C HIS A 94 -7.20 -12.74 -11.52
N PRO A 95 -8.02 -13.60 -12.17
CA PRO A 95 -8.57 -14.77 -11.51
C PRO A 95 -7.43 -15.66 -11.03
N LEU A 96 -7.46 -16.03 -9.76
CA LEU A 96 -6.59 -17.04 -9.14
C LEU A 96 -7.08 -18.44 -9.53
#